data_AF-A0A965J0P3-F1
#
_entry.id   AF-A0A965J0P3-F1
#
_cell.length_a   1.000
_cell.length_b   1.000
_cell.length_c   1.000
_cell.angle_alpha   90.00
_cell.angle_beta   90.00
_cell.angle_gamma   90.00
#
_symmetry.space_group_name_H-M   'P 1'
#
loop_
_entity.id
_entity.type
_entity.pdbx_description
1 polymer ?
#
loop_
_entity_poly.entity_id
_entity_poly.type
_entity_poly.pdbx_seq_one_letter_code
_entity_poly.pdbx_strand_id
1 'polypeptide(L)'
;MPISCFGINVGDSIEGIADANSELMRLTSQGGGVGIGMSRIRGRGKPIKDNGVSEGVVPWAKIYDSTILATNQGSVRRGAA
;
A
#
# COMPACT_ATOMS: atom_id res chain seq x y z
N MET A 1 -14.03 15.20 -3.84
CA MET A 1 -12.74 15.81 -4.22
C MET A 1 -12.71 15.98 -5.74
N PRO A 2 -12.20 17.10 -6.28
CA PRO A 2 -12.09 17.30 -7.73
C PRO A 2 -11.00 16.42 -8.37
N ILE A 3 -10.04 15.91 -7.58
CA ILE A 3 -9.01 14.94 -7.99
C ILE A 3 -9.41 13.55 -7.47
N SER A 4 -9.27 12.52 -8.31
CA SER A 4 -9.69 11.15 -8.00
C SER A 4 -8.61 10.08 -8.16
N CYS A 5 -7.44 10.42 -8.72
CA CYS A 5 -6.35 9.48 -8.96
C CYS A 5 -5.09 9.94 -8.23
N PHE A 6 -4.46 9.03 -7.50
CA PHE A 6 -3.27 9.27 -6.70
C PHE A 6 -2.22 8.18 -6.97
N GLY A 7 -0.95 8.51 -6.76
CA GLY A 7 0.15 7.56 -6.86
C GLY A 7 1.06 7.66 -5.64
N ILE A 8 1.26 6.55 -4.94
CA ILE A 8 2.13 6.45 -3.76
C ILE A 8 3.32 5.54 -4.05
N ASN A 9 4.48 5.86 -3.50
CA ASN A 9 5.68 5.04 -3.62
C ASN A 9 6.02 4.40 -2.27
N VAL A 10 6.27 3.09 -2.27
CA VAL A 10 6.58 2.35 -1.05
C VAL A 10 8.09 2.31 -0.81
N GLY A 11 8.52 2.59 0.42
CA GLY A 11 9.91 2.45 0.84
C GLY A 11 10.29 1.00 1.16
N ASP A 12 11.57 0.64 1.03
CA ASP A 12 12.10 -0.69 1.39
C ASP A 12 12.45 -0.81 2.89
N SER A 13 11.51 -0.39 3.74
CA SER A 13 11.57 -0.52 5.20
C SER A 13 10.17 -0.70 5.78
N ILE A 14 10.07 -1.19 7.03
CA ILE A 14 8.77 -1.37 7.68
C ILE A 14 8.05 -0.03 7.87
N GLU A 15 8.80 1.01 8.21
CA GLU A 15 8.28 2.37 8.37
C GLU A 15 7.73 2.88 7.03
N GLY A 16 8.49 2.74 5.94
CA GLY A 16 8.05 3.17 4.62
C GLY A 16 6.83 2.40 4.10
N ILE A 17 6.70 1.12 4.44
CA ILE A 17 5.52 0.30 4.13
C ILE A 17 4.30 0.77 4.94
N ALA A 18 4.48 1.04 6.23
CA ALA A 18 3.42 1.48 7.12
C ALA A 18 2.92 2.89 6.76
N ASP A 19 3.83 3.81 6.44
CA ASP A 19 3.51 5.17 6.01
C ASP A 19 2.69 5.15 4.71
N ALA A 20 3.14 4.37 3.72
CA ALA A 20 2.40 4.20 2.47
C ALA A 20 1.02 3.58 2.70
N ASN A 21 0.89 2.62 3.63
CA ASN A 21 -0.40 2.04 3.99
C ASN A 21 -1.33 3.09 4.63
N SER A 22 -0.79 3.95 5.50
CA SER A 22 -1.56 5.01 6.14
C SER A 22 -2.07 6.06 5.14
N GLU A 23 -1.26 6.38 4.13
CA GLU A 23 -1.64 7.28 3.04
C GLU A 23 -2.73 6.66 2.16
N LEU A 24 -2.55 5.38 1.78
CA LEU A 24 -3.56 4.58 1.08
C LEU A 24 -4.90 4.61 1.82
N MET A 25 -4.90 4.35 3.13
CA MET A 25 -6.12 4.40 3.95
C MET A 25 -6.80 5.77 3.87
N ARG A 26 -6.05 6.86 4.06
CA ARG A 26 -6.61 8.22 4.01
C ARG A 26 -7.22 8.53 2.66
N LEU A 27 -6.51 8.26 1.57
CA LEU A 27 -6.98 8.54 0.22
C LEU A 27 -8.20 7.69 -0.16
N THR A 28 -8.18 6.41 0.21
CA THR A 28 -9.28 5.49 -0.09
C THR A 28 -10.54 5.82 0.72
N SER A 29 -10.39 6.27 1.97
CA SER A 29 -11.53 6.74 2.80
C SER A 29 -12.27 7.92 2.19
N GLN A 30 -11.58 8.72 1.37
CA GLN A 30 -12.14 9.89 0.68
C GLN A 30 -12.65 9.55 -0.73
N GLY A 31 -12.61 8.27 -1.14
CA GLY A 31 -13.06 7.80 -2.44
C GLY A 31 -12.05 7.99 -3.58
N GLY A 32 -10.77 8.21 -3.26
CA GLY A 32 -9.68 8.27 -4.24
C GLY A 32 -9.24 6.87 -4.70
N GLY A 33 -8.89 6.75 -5.98
CA GLY A 33 -8.18 5.58 -6.52
C GLY A 33 -6.67 5.78 -6.40
N VAL A 34 -5.95 4.79 -5.86
CA VAL A 34 -4.54 4.94 -5.48
C VAL A 34 -3.67 3.89 -6.14
N GLY A 35 -2.78 4.29 -7.05
CA GLY A 35 -1.75 3.40 -7.61
C GLY A 35 -0.57 3.25 -6.64
N ILE A 36 -0.17 2.00 -6.36
CA ILE A 36 0.89 1.68 -5.38
C ILE A 36 2.17 1.21 -6.09
N GLY A 37 3.22 2.03 -6.01
CA GLY A 37 4.56 1.72 -6.54
C GLY A 37 5.38 0.87 -5.57
N MET A 38 5.44 -0.45 -5.80
CA MET A 38 6.18 -1.41 -4.96
C MET A 38 7.58 -1.78 -5.50
N SER A 39 8.07 -1.10 -6.55
CA SER A 39 9.32 -1.43 -7.24
C SER A 39 10.57 -1.34 -6.36
N ARG A 40 10.52 -0.59 -5.26
CA ARG A 40 11.64 -0.42 -4.33
C ARG A 40 11.75 -1.54 -3.31
N ILE A 41 10.65 -2.27 -3.04
CA ILE A 41 10.66 -3.36 -2.06
C ILE A 41 11.58 -4.48 -2.55
N ARG A 42 12.50 -4.92 -1.69
CA ARG A 42 13.44 -5.98 -2.02
C ARG A 42 12.71 -7.29 -2.33
N GLY A 43 13.18 -7.98 -3.37
CA GLY A 43 12.65 -9.27 -3.79
C GLY A 43 12.83 -10.39 -2.76
N ARG A 44 12.14 -11.52 -2.99
CA ARG A 44 12.21 -12.69 -2.11
C ARG A 44 13.64 -13.21 -2.00
N GLY A 45 14.04 -13.61 -0.79
CA GLY A 45 15.37 -14.14 -0.50
C GLY A 45 16.45 -13.06 -0.33
N LYS A 46 16.12 -11.77 -0.50
CA LYS A 46 17.07 -10.69 -0.19
C LYS A 46 17.22 -10.54 1.32
N PRO A 47 18.45 -10.30 1.82
CA PRO A 47 18.71 -10.19 3.25
C PRO A 47 17.99 -8.97 3.83
N ILE A 48 17.47 -9.11 5.05
CA ILE A 48 17.01 -7.99 5.88
C ILE A 48 18.15 -7.66 6.84
N LYS A 49 18.35 -6.37 7.15
CA LYS A 49 19.41 -5.98 8.08
C LYS A 49 19.06 -6.54 9.47
N ASP A 50 19.98 -7.30 10.07
CA ASP A 50 19.84 -7.90 11.41
C ASP A 50 18.57 -8.76 11.58
N ASN A 51 18.01 -9.25 10.48
CA ASN A 51 16.80 -10.06 10.43
C ASN A 51 16.91 -11.01 9.23
N GLY A 52 16.04 -12.00 9.10
CA GLY A 52 16.19 -13.07 8.09
C GLY A 52 16.12 -12.61 6.63
N VAL A 53 15.31 -13.30 5.82
CA VAL A 53 15.17 -12.98 4.40
C VAL A 53 13.80 -12.39 4.11
N SER A 54 13.72 -11.52 3.10
CA SER A 54 12.46 -10.97 2.62
C SER A 54 11.62 -12.04 1.93
N GLU A 55 10.30 -11.98 2.13
CA GLU A 55 9.29 -12.76 1.39
C GLU A 55 8.89 -12.09 0.07
N GLY A 56 9.44 -10.91 -0.23
CA GLY A 56 9.18 -10.14 -1.45
C GLY A 56 7.91 -9.29 -1.38
N VAL A 57 7.43 -8.85 -2.54
CA VAL A 57 6.31 -7.90 -2.68
C VAL A 57 4.92 -8.53 -2.46
N VAL A 58 4.77 -9.83 -2.69
CA VAL A 58 3.45 -10.50 -2.73
C VAL A 58 2.70 -10.42 -1.39
N PRO A 59 3.32 -10.66 -0.22
CA PRO A 59 2.64 -10.51 1.06
C PRO A 59 2.18 -9.07 1.32
N TRP A 60 3.00 -8.08 0.95
CA TRP A 60 2.66 -6.66 1.10
C TRP A 60 1.51 -6.24 0.21
N ALA A 61 1.48 -6.72 -1.04
CA ALA A 61 0.35 -6.48 -1.95
C ALA A 61 -0.97 -6.99 -1.38
N LYS A 62 -0.98 -8.14 -0.70
CA LYS A 62 -2.17 -8.67 -0.01
C LYS A 62 -2.63 -7.80 1.16
N ILE A 63 -1.70 -7.18 1.89
CA ILE A 63 -2.00 -6.26 2.99
C ILE A 63 -2.66 -4.99 2.43
N TYR A 64 -2.13 -4.45 1.33
CA TYR A 64 -2.72 -3.29 0.68
C TYR A 64 -4.13 -3.59 0.17
N ASP A 65 -4.33 -4.72 -0.51
CA ASP A 65 -5.65 -5.18 -0.96
C ASP A 65 -6.66 -5.26 0.20
N SER A 66 -6.27 -5.90 1.30
CA SER A 66 -7.10 -5.99 2.50
C SER A 66 -7.41 -4.62 3.10
N THR A 67 -6.44 -3.70 3.06
CA THR A 67 -6.58 -2.33 3.57
C THR A 67 -7.56 -1.51 2.73
N ILE A 68 -7.53 -1.65 1.41
CA ILE A 68 -8.45 -0.99 0.48
C ILE A 68 -9.88 -1.50 0.69
N LEU A 69 -10.04 -2.80 0.92
CA LEU A 69 -11.34 -3.39 1.25
C LEU A 69 -11.89 -2.86 2.58
N ALA A 70 -11.03 -2.78 3.59
CA ALA A 70 -11.39 -2.27 4.91
C ALA A 70 -11.68 -0.76 4.90
N THR A 71 -11.06 -0.01 3.99
CA THR A 71 -11.13 1.45 3.93
C THR A 71 -11.89 1.88 2.69
N ASN A 72 -13.18 2.15 2.83
CA ASN A 72 -14.02 2.59 1.71
C ASN A 72 -14.76 3.89 2.07
N GLN A 73 -15.29 4.59 1.06
CA GLN A 73 -16.10 5.80 1.25
C GLN A 73 -17.53 5.47 1.74
N GLY A 74 -17.73 4.32 2.40
CA GLY A 74 -19.05 3.82 2.77
C GLY A 74 -19.91 3.50 1.55
N SER A 75 -21.06 4.17 1.45
CA SER A 75 -22.16 3.82 0.53
C SER A 75 -21.94 4.19 -0.94
N VAL A 76 -20.88 4.95 -1.27
CA VAL A 76 -20.75 5.59 -2.59
C VAL A 76 -19.75 4.85 -3.49
N ARG A 77 -18.59 4.42 -2.97
CA ARG A 77 -17.56 3.67 -3.73
C ARG A 77 -16.77 2.71 -2.84
N ARG A 78 -16.59 1.47 -3.35
CA ARG A 78 -15.54 0.58 -2.85
C ARG A 78 -14.17 1.18 -3.19
N GLY A 79 -13.19 0.98 -2.30
CA GLY A 79 -11.81 1.40 -2.55
C GLY A 79 -11.27 0.79 -3.84
N ALA A 80 -10.42 1.53 -4.56
CA ALA A 80 -9.80 1.10 -5.81
C ALA A 80 -8.30 1.40 -5.76
N ALA A 81 -7.48 0.42 -6.15
CA ALA A 81 -6.04 0.57 -6.31
C ALA A 81 -5.54 -0.27 -7.48
#